data_AF-A0A7L2UG85-F1
#
_entry.id   AF-A0A7L2UG85-F1
#
_cell.length_a   1.000
_cell.length_b   1.000
_cell.length_c   1.000
_cell.angle_alpha   90.00
_cell.angle_beta   90.00
_cell.angle_gamma   90.00
#
_symmetry.space_group_name_H-M   'P 1'
#
loop_
_entity.id
_entity.type
_entity.pdbx_description
1 polymer ?
#
loop_
_entity_poly.entity_id
_entity_poly.type
_entity_poly.pdbx_seq_one_letter_code
_entity_poly.pdbx_strand_id
1 'polypeptide(L)'
;MLGTDPRTILKDLLPETIPPPELDDMTLWQIVINILSEPPKRKKRKDINTIDDAVKLLQECKKIMVLTGAGVSVSCGIPDFRSRDGIYARLAVDFPDLPDPQAMFDIEYFRKDPRPFFKFAKVWFSNSSYLGQ
;
A
#
# COMPACT_ATOMS: atom_id res chain seq x y z
N MET A 1 -31.58 18.81 3.71
CA MET A 1 -30.69 18.00 4.55
C MET A 1 -30.46 18.76 5.86
N LEU A 2 -31.51 18.87 6.69
CA LEU A 2 -31.51 19.74 7.88
C LEU A 2 -31.56 18.89 9.16
N GLY A 3 -30.58 19.07 10.05
CA GLY A 3 -30.70 18.74 11.48
C GLY A 3 -30.45 17.28 11.92
N THR A 4 -29.99 16.39 11.04
CA THR A 4 -29.64 15.02 11.47
C THR A 4 -28.26 15.01 12.13
N ASP A 5 -28.18 14.52 13.37
CA ASP A 5 -26.93 14.35 14.10
C ASP A 5 -26.10 13.21 13.48
N PRO A 6 -24.87 13.49 12.97
CA PRO A 6 -24.01 12.46 12.37
C PRO A 6 -23.64 11.34 13.34
N ARG A 7 -23.67 11.58 14.66
CA ARG A 7 -23.46 10.53 15.68
C ARG A 7 -24.54 9.47 15.65
N THR A 8 -25.77 9.85 15.33
CA THR A 8 -26.90 8.91 15.20
C THR A 8 -26.67 7.99 14.00
N ILE A 9 -26.26 8.55 12.86
CA ILE A 9 -25.94 7.76 11.65
C ILE A 9 -24.72 6.86 11.89
N LEU A 10 -23.68 7.35 12.55
CA LEU A 10 -22.50 6.54 12.88
C LEU A 10 -22.83 5.38 13.81
N LYS A 11 -23.76 5.55 14.74
CA LYS A 11 -24.24 4.47 15.61
C LYS A 11 -24.98 3.39 14.82
N ASP A 12 -25.71 3.77 13.78
CA ASP A 12 -26.37 2.81 12.89
C ASP A 12 -25.38 2.09 11.97
N LEU A 13 -24.35 2.81 11.47
CA LEU A 13 -23.32 2.26 10.59
C LEU A 13 -22.30 1.39 11.35
N LEU A 14 -21.96 1.77 12.58
CA LEU A 14 -20.96 1.11 13.42
C LEU A 14 -21.49 0.95 14.86
N PRO A 15 -22.41 0.00 15.09
CA PRO A 15 -23.10 -0.15 16.38
C PRO A 15 -22.19 -0.46 17.56
N GLU A 16 -21.01 -1.04 17.31
CA GLU A 16 -20.04 -1.43 18.32
C GLU A 16 -18.98 -0.35 18.62
N THR A 17 -19.04 0.82 17.97
CA THR A 17 -18.06 1.89 18.18
C THR A 17 -18.74 3.21 18.53
N ILE A 18 -18.29 3.82 19.62
CA ILE A 18 -18.74 5.15 20.03
C ILE A 18 -17.70 6.16 19.52
N PRO A 19 -18.08 7.12 18.65
CA PRO A 19 -17.14 8.14 18.20
C PRO A 19 -16.73 9.03 19.39
N PRO A 20 -15.45 9.40 19.51
CA PRO A 20 -14.99 10.24 20.61
C PRO A 20 -15.79 11.56 20.73
N PRO A 21 -16.04 12.05 21.97
CA PRO A 21 -16.86 13.23 22.20
C PRO A 21 -16.24 14.51 21.64
N GLU A 22 -14.91 14.57 21.50
CA GLU A 22 -14.17 15.72 21.00
C GLU A 22 -14.30 15.97 19.48
N LEU A 23 -14.85 15.02 18.72
CA LEU A 23 -15.01 15.18 17.28
C LEU A 23 -16.17 16.12 16.94
N ASP A 24 -15.89 17.11 16.08
CA ASP A 24 -16.92 18.01 15.57
C ASP A 24 -17.82 17.32 14.52
N ASP A 25 -19.01 17.89 14.30
CA ASP A 25 -20.00 17.33 13.39
C ASP A 25 -19.48 17.19 11.96
N MET A 26 -18.59 18.08 11.52
CA MET A 26 -18.00 18.03 10.17
C MET A 26 -17.07 16.83 10.00
N THR A 27 -16.26 16.53 11.01
CA THR A 27 -15.38 15.36 11.05
C THR A 27 -16.22 14.09 11.10
N LEU A 28 -17.29 14.08 11.89
CA LEU A 28 -18.22 12.94 11.95
C LEU A 28 -18.91 12.71 10.60
N TRP A 29 -19.35 13.76 9.91
CA TRP A 29 -19.88 13.65 8.54
C TRP A 29 -18.84 13.14 7.55
N GLN A 30 -17.58 13.56 7.67
CA GLN A 30 -16.50 13.02 6.83
C GLN A 30 -16.30 11.52 7.07
N ILE A 31 -16.37 11.06 8.32
CA ILE A 31 -16.30 9.63 8.66
C ILE A 31 -17.49 8.88 8.06
N VAL A 32 -18.72 9.41 8.18
CA VAL A 32 -19.92 8.82 7.56
C VAL A 32 -19.73 8.68 6.06
N ILE A 33 -19.31 9.75 5.39
CA ILE A 33 -19.08 9.75 3.93
C ILE A 33 -17.99 8.72 3.57
N ASN A 34 -16.90 8.66 4.33
CA ASN A 34 -15.82 7.69 4.08
C ASN A 34 -16.33 6.25 4.21
N ILE A 35 -17.10 5.93 5.25
CA ILE A 35 -17.68 4.59 5.45
C ILE A 35 -18.65 4.23 4.32
N LEU A 36 -19.52 5.17 3.95
CA LEU A 36 -20.52 4.95 2.88
C LEU A 36 -19.89 4.87 1.49
N SER A 37 -18.75 5.54 1.30
CA SER A 37 -18.02 5.58 0.02
C SER A 37 -17.00 4.45 -0.11
N GLU A 38 -16.67 3.76 0.98
CA GLU A 38 -15.78 2.61 0.94
C GLU A 38 -16.45 1.47 0.15
N PRO A 39 -15.84 0.99 -0.96
CA PRO A 39 -16.38 -0.16 -1.66
C PRO A 39 -16.39 -1.36 -0.71
N PRO A 40 -17.43 -2.22 -0.78
CA PRO A 40 -17.58 -3.32 0.15
C PRO A 40 -16.34 -4.22 0.11
N LYS A 41 -15.64 -4.33 1.24
CA LYS A 41 -14.44 -5.18 1.36
C LYS A 41 -14.82 -6.63 1.11
N ARG A 42 -14.02 -7.32 0.29
CA ARG A 42 -14.23 -8.75 0.01
C ARG A 42 -14.09 -9.57 1.30
N LYS A 43 -15.15 -10.24 1.72
CA LYS A 43 -15.10 -11.18 2.86
C LYS A 43 -14.30 -12.44 2.49
N LYS A 44 -13.51 -12.98 3.44
CA LYS A 44 -12.81 -14.26 3.26
C LYS A 44 -13.84 -15.37 3.03
N ARG A 45 -13.60 -16.19 1.99
CA ARG A 45 -14.39 -17.38 1.70
C ARG A 45 -14.07 -18.46 2.73
N LYS A 46 -15.09 -19.04 3.36
CA LYS A 46 -14.92 -20.05 4.42
C LYS A 46 -14.59 -21.43 3.89
N ASP A 47 -14.78 -21.65 2.60
CA ASP A 47 -14.65 -22.94 1.90
C ASP A 47 -13.25 -23.17 1.29
N ILE A 48 -12.34 -22.19 1.37
CA ILE A 48 -10.96 -22.27 0.84
C ILE A 48 -10.01 -21.81 1.94
N ASN A 49 -9.20 -22.72 2.50
CA ASN A 49 -8.32 -22.39 3.63
C ASN A 49 -6.95 -23.07 3.61
N THR A 50 -6.81 -24.19 2.91
CA THR A 50 -5.60 -25.02 2.95
C THR A 50 -4.70 -24.74 1.74
N ILE A 51 -3.46 -25.21 1.82
CA ILE A 51 -2.56 -25.19 0.66
C ILE A 51 -3.07 -26.07 -0.47
N ASP A 52 -3.70 -27.20 -0.14
CA ASP A 52 -4.29 -28.12 -1.13
C ASP A 52 -5.44 -27.45 -1.89
N ASP A 53 -6.26 -26.64 -1.23
CA ASP A 53 -7.29 -25.84 -1.89
C ASP A 53 -6.65 -24.85 -2.88
N ALA A 54 -5.54 -24.22 -2.50
CA ALA A 54 -4.82 -23.30 -3.39
C ALA A 54 -4.23 -24.01 -4.61
N VAL A 55 -3.61 -25.18 -4.42
CA VAL A 55 -3.07 -26.00 -5.52
C VAL A 55 -4.18 -26.44 -6.46
N LYS A 56 -5.32 -26.90 -5.92
CA LYS A 56 -6.49 -27.29 -6.71
C LYS A 56 -7.00 -26.13 -7.57
N LEU A 57 -7.15 -24.94 -6.98
CA LEU A 57 -7.56 -23.74 -7.72
C LEU A 57 -6.58 -23.38 -8.84
N LEU A 58 -5.27 -23.49 -8.60
CA LEU A 58 -4.25 -23.24 -9.61
C LEU A 58 -4.32 -24.23 -10.79
N GLN A 59 -4.74 -25.48 -10.55
CA GLN A 59 -4.89 -26.50 -11.60
C GLN A 59 -6.20 -26.32 -12.41
N GLU A 60 -7.30 -26.03 -11.72
CA GLU A 60 -8.65 -25.99 -12.31
C GLU A 60 -8.95 -24.66 -13.01
N CYS A 61 -8.54 -23.52 -12.44
CA CYS A 61 -8.83 -22.20 -12.99
C CYS A 61 -8.07 -21.92 -14.29
N LYS A 62 -8.78 -21.36 -15.29
CA LYS A 62 -8.19 -21.05 -16.61
C LYS A 62 -7.94 -19.56 -16.85
N LYS A 63 -8.48 -18.69 -16.00
CA LYS A 63 -8.34 -17.23 -16.08
C LYS A 63 -7.80 -16.71 -14.75
N ILE A 64 -6.48 -16.81 -14.59
CA ILE A 64 -5.79 -16.44 -13.35
C ILE A 64 -5.20 -15.04 -13.52
N MET A 65 -5.57 -14.13 -12.62
CA MET A 65 -4.93 -12.82 -12.51
C MET A 65 -3.82 -12.90 -11.48
N VAL A 66 -2.60 -12.55 -11.88
CA VAL A 66 -1.44 -12.51 -10.98
C VAL A 66 -1.09 -11.04 -10.73
N LEU A 67 -1.18 -10.62 -9.46
CA LEU A 67 -0.75 -9.30 -9.01
C LEU A 67 0.60 -9.47 -8.32
N THR A 68 1.65 -8.90 -8.92
CA THR A 68 3.02 -8.97 -8.41
C THR A 68 3.49 -7.62 -7.87
N GLY A 69 4.48 -7.65 -6.99
CA GLY A 69 5.21 -6.49 -6.52
C GLY A 69 6.70 -6.79 -6.49
N ALA A 70 7.52 -5.88 -5.95
CA ALA A 70 8.99 -5.99 -5.95
C ALA A 70 9.54 -7.32 -5.39
N GLY A 71 8.78 -8.02 -4.52
CA GLY A 71 9.18 -9.31 -3.96
C GLY A 71 9.53 -10.39 -5.00
N VAL A 72 8.91 -10.37 -6.19
CA VAL A 72 9.18 -11.39 -7.22
C VAL A 72 10.56 -11.24 -7.89
N SER A 73 11.21 -10.08 -7.75
CA SER A 73 12.53 -9.81 -8.34
C SER A 73 13.69 -9.88 -7.34
N VAL A 74 13.40 -10.11 -6.05
CA VAL A 74 14.44 -10.14 -4.99
C VAL A 74 15.45 -11.26 -5.22
N SER A 75 14.97 -12.44 -5.65
CA SER A 75 15.85 -13.56 -6.00
C SER A 75 16.73 -13.29 -7.21
N CYS A 76 16.39 -12.30 -8.05
CA CYS A 76 17.19 -11.88 -9.19
C CYS A 76 18.27 -10.84 -8.83
N GLY A 77 18.51 -10.59 -7.54
CA GLY A 77 19.50 -9.61 -7.08
C GLY A 77 19.02 -8.16 -7.17
N ILE A 78 17.74 -7.93 -7.48
CA ILE A 78 17.11 -6.62 -7.45
C ILE A 78 16.51 -6.40 -6.05
N PRO A 79 17.07 -5.51 -5.22
CA PRO A 79 16.56 -5.28 -3.88
C PRO A 79 15.16 -4.69 -3.93
N ASP A 80 14.28 -5.16 -3.04
CA ASP A 80 12.99 -4.51 -2.84
C ASP A 80 13.15 -3.21 -2.04
N PHE A 81 12.04 -2.50 -1.90
CA PHE A 81 12.04 -1.21 -1.23
C PHE A 81 12.07 -1.32 0.30
N ARG A 82 11.42 -2.33 0.87
CA ARG A 82 10.97 -2.31 2.29
C ARG A 82 11.68 -3.32 3.19
N SER A 83 12.42 -4.29 2.66
CA SER A 83 13.22 -5.20 3.49
C SER A 83 14.31 -4.46 4.27
N ARG A 84 14.88 -5.14 5.28
CA ARG A 84 15.96 -4.61 6.13
C ARG A 84 17.16 -4.08 5.33
N ASP A 85 17.56 -4.80 4.29
CA ASP A 85 18.65 -4.42 3.37
C ASP A 85 18.13 -3.75 2.09
N GLY A 86 16.85 -3.40 2.09
CA GLY A 86 16.14 -2.77 1.01
C GLY A 86 16.59 -1.33 0.78
N ILE A 87 16.06 -0.75 -0.27
CA ILE A 87 16.52 0.52 -0.82
C ILE A 87 16.29 1.68 0.15
N TYR A 88 15.18 1.67 0.88
CA TYR A 88 14.83 2.71 1.82
C TYR A 88 15.82 2.82 2.97
N ALA A 89 16.34 1.68 3.46
CA ALA A 89 17.35 1.66 4.51
C ALA A 89 18.67 2.32 4.07
N ARG A 90 19.07 2.13 2.80
CA ARG A 90 20.29 2.74 2.24
C ARG A 90 20.10 4.23 1.97
N LEU A 91 18.96 4.61 1.40
CA LEU A 91 18.65 6.01 1.08
C LEU A 91 18.53 6.89 2.34
N ALA A 92 17.98 6.37 3.43
CA ALA A 92 17.89 7.11 4.69
C ALA A 92 19.28 7.46 5.27
N VAL A 93 20.28 6.61 5.04
CA VAL A 93 21.67 6.86 5.46
C VAL A 93 22.35 7.86 4.51
N ASP A 94 22.15 7.68 3.21
CA ASP A 94 22.81 8.47 2.17
C ASP A 94 22.21 9.88 1.97
N PHE A 95 20.93 10.04 2.30
CA PHE A 95 20.15 11.26 2.12
C PHE A 95 19.27 11.51 3.36
N PRO A 96 19.85 12.00 4.46
CA PRO A 96 19.09 12.25 5.70
C PRO A 96 18.03 13.35 5.55
N ASP A 97 18.16 14.21 4.54
CA ASP A 97 17.20 15.28 4.23
C ASP A 97 15.95 14.76 3.47
N LEU A 98 15.88 13.46 3.17
CA LEU A 98 14.72 12.85 2.56
C LEU A 98 13.63 12.68 3.63
N PRO A 99 12.47 13.36 3.53
CA PRO A 99 11.45 13.35 4.58
C PRO A 99 10.85 11.95 4.78
N ASP A 100 10.69 11.21 3.69
CA ASP A 100 10.35 9.79 3.71
C ASP A 100 10.89 9.10 2.45
N PRO A 101 11.09 7.77 2.47
CA PRO A 101 11.68 7.07 1.34
C PRO A 101 10.85 7.07 0.04
N GLN A 102 9.55 7.39 0.09
CA GLN A 102 8.71 7.52 -1.10
C GLN A 102 8.92 8.87 -1.79
N ALA A 103 9.43 9.88 -1.08
CA ALA A 103 9.74 11.20 -1.63
C ALA A 103 10.74 11.15 -2.80
N MET A 104 11.54 10.09 -2.92
CA MET A 104 12.39 9.86 -4.10
C MET A 104 11.61 9.73 -5.41
N PHE A 105 10.31 9.38 -5.33
CA PHE A 105 9.38 9.27 -6.45
C PHE A 105 8.40 10.44 -6.52
N ASP A 106 8.53 11.42 -5.63
CA ASP A 106 7.76 12.66 -5.67
C ASP A 106 8.34 13.60 -6.73
N ILE A 107 7.49 14.12 -7.61
CA ILE A 107 7.90 14.97 -8.72
C ILE A 107 8.43 16.34 -8.26
N GLU A 108 7.87 16.92 -7.20
CA GLU A 108 8.33 18.19 -6.66
C GLU A 108 9.65 18.02 -5.92
N TYR A 109 9.81 16.91 -5.19
CA TYR A 109 11.11 16.57 -4.60
C TYR A 109 12.16 16.35 -5.69
N PHE A 110 11.83 15.61 -6.76
CA PHE A 110 12.76 15.36 -7.87
C PHE A 110 13.23 16.66 -8.54
N ARG A 111 12.34 17.64 -8.70
CA ARG A 111 12.71 18.97 -9.24
C ARG A 111 13.63 19.76 -8.29
N LYS A 112 13.46 19.59 -6.98
CA LYS A 112 14.29 20.24 -5.96
C LYS A 112 15.66 19.59 -5.83
N ASP A 113 15.70 18.27 -5.75
CA ASP A 113 16.92 17.47 -5.65
C ASP A 113 16.74 16.09 -6.33
N PRO A 114 17.23 15.91 -7.56
CA PRO A 114 17.10 14.64 -8.28
C PRO A 114 18.17 13.60 -7.88
N ARG A 115 19.14 13.94 -7.02
CA ARG A 115 20.26 13.04 -6.66
C ARG A 115 19.79 11.71 -6.03
N PRO A 116 18.80 11.67 -5.11
CA PRO A 116 18.33 10.41 -4.54
C PRO A 116 17.76 9.45 -5.60
N PHE A 117 16.99 9.98 -6.55
CA PHE A 117 16.46 9.20 -7.67
C PHE A 117 17.57 8.63 -8.56
N PHE A 118 18.55 9.44 -8.96
CA PHE A 118 19.62 8.95 -9.85
C PHE A 118 20.59 7.99 -9.15
N LYS A 119 20.87 8.19 -7.85
CA LYS A 119 21.66 7.23 -7.06
C LYS A 119 20.96 5.88 -6.99
N PHE A 120 19.64 5.90 -6.80
CA PHE A 120 18.79 4.71 -6.90
C PHE A 120 18.80 4.08 -8.29
N ALA A 121 18.52 4.85 -9.34
CA ALA A 121 18.40 4.37 -10.71
C ALA A 121 19.69 3.66 -11.16
N LYS A 122 20.86 4.18 -10.75
CA LYS A 122 22.14 3.55 -11.02
C LYS A 122 22.21 2.11 -10.48
N VAL A 123 21.71 1.83 -9.29
CA VAL A 123 21.71 0.47 -8.70
C VAL A 123 20.86 -0.48 -9.55
N TRP A 124 19.69 -0.02 -10.01
CA TRP A 124 18.79 -0.84 -10.82
C TRP A 124 19.34 -1.14 -12.21
N PHE A 125 19.82 -0.11 -12.92
CA PHE A 125 20.31 -0.29 -14.29
C PHE A 125 21.71 -0.94 -14.35
N SER A 126 22.54 -0.78 -13.32
CA SER A 126 23.86 -1.44 -13.29
C SER A 126 23.78 -2.92 -12.92
N ASN A 127 22.75 -3.35 -12.19
CA ASN A 127 22.54 -4.78 -11.86
C ASN A 127 21.70 -5.53 -12.91
N SER A 128 21.03 -4.82 -13.82
CA SER A 128 20.22 -5.42 -14.88
C SER A 128 21.06 -6.11 -15.97
N SER A 129 22.36 -5.86 -16.04
CA SER A 129 23.29 -6.57 -16.94
C SER A 129 23.49 -8.06 -16.57
N TYR A 130 23.00 -8.51 -15.42
CA TYR A 130 22.98 -9.93 -15.03
C TYR A 130 21.69 -10.68 -15.43
N LEU A 131 20.70 -9.99 -16.02
CA LEU A 131 19.43 -10.58 -16.45
C LEU A 131 19.41 -11.03 -17.92
N GLY A 132 20.57 -10.98 -18.60
CA GLY A 132 20.73 -11.29 -20.02
C GLY A 132 21.68 -12.43 -20.36
N GLN A 133 22.04 -13.31 -19.41
CA GLN A 133 22.79 -14.54 -19.68
C GLN A 133 22.06 -15.76 -19.14
#